data_AF-A0A953PIP9-F1
#
_entry.id   AF-A0A953PIP9-F1
#
_cell.length_a   1.000
_cell.length_b   1.000
_cell.length_c   1.000
_cell.angle_alpha   90.00
_cell.angle_beta   90.00
_cell.angle_gamma   90.00
#
_symmetry.space_group_name_H-M   'P 1'
#
loop_
_entity.id
_entity.type
_entity.pdbx_description
1 polymer ?
#
loop_
_entity_poly.entity_id
_entity_poly.type
_entity_poly.pdbx_seq_one_letter_code
_entity_poly.pdbx_strand_id
1 'polypeptide(L)' 'MIIRGVDFHPEFEQVASVESDTGEFREQRLQHREEAETFYRELAAQGIEGRIGMEASGHAR' A
#
# COMPACT_ATOMS: atom_id res chain seq x y z
N MET A 1 -13.10 7.63 2.98
CA MET A 1 -11.68 7.69 3.43
C MET A 1 -11.08 6.30 3.31
N ILE A 2 -9.87 6.13 2.76
CA ILE A 2 -9.19 4.82 2.73
C ILE A 2 -7.98 4.79 3.65
N ILE A 3 -7.89 3.77 4.50
CA ILE A 3 -6.74 3.53 5.37
C ILE A 3 -5.93 2.38 4.78
N ARG A 4 -4.62 2.59 4.62
CA ARG A 4 -3.67 1.60 4.10
C ARG A 4 -2.55 1.35 5.09
N GLY A 5 -2.26 0.08 5.34
CA GLY A 5 -1.05 -0.38 6.00
C GLY A 5 -0.13 -1.01 4.97
N VAL A 6 1.14 -0.61 4.99
CA VAL A 6 2.19 -1.16 4.14
C VAL A 6 3.26 -1.78 5.03
N ASP A 7 3.55 -3.05 4.81
CA ASP A 7 4.70 -3.75 5.36
C ASP A 7 5.75 -3.89 4.26
N PHE A 8 6.81 -3.09 4.38
CA PHE A 8 7.85 -2.95 3.38
C PHE A 8 8.98 -3.96 3.61
N HIS A 9 9.27 -4.76 2.57
CA HIS A 9 10.47 -5.59 2.47
C HIS A 9 11.26 -5.20 1.20
N PRO A 10 12.59 -5.40 1.17
CA PRO A 10 13.38 -5.13 -0.05
C PRO A 10 12.96 -5.97 -1.26
N GLU A 11 12.39 -7.15 -1.00
CA GLU A 11 11.95 -8.09 -2.03
C GLU A 11 10.49 -7.89 -2.43
N PHE A 12 9.64 -7.34 -1.56
CA PHE A 12 8.22 -7.11 -1.84
C PHE A 12 7.59 -6.13 -0.83
N GLU A 13 6.45 -5.53 -1.18
CA GLU A 13 5.63 -4.77 -0.24
C GLU A 13 4.28 -5.46 -0.06
N GLN A 14 3.86 -5.69 1.17
CA GLN A 14 2.53 -6.19 1.48
C GLN A 14 1.63 -5.01 1.86
N VAL A 15 0.57 -4.79 1.10
CA VAL A 15 -0.37 -3.69 1.30
C VAL A 15 -1.74 -4.24 1.70
N ALA A 16 -2.26 -3.76 2.82
CA ALA A 16 -3.64 -3.98 3.26
C ALA A 16 -4.39 -2.65 3.26
N SER A 17 -5.64 -2.64 2.79
CA SER A 17 -6.45 -1.44 2.67
C SER A 17 -7.89 -1.66 3.10
N VAL A 18 -8.47 -0.65 3.74
CA VAL A 18 -9.89 -0.63 4.10
C VAL A 18 -10.53 0.70 3.72
N GLU A 19 -11.65 0.65 3.00
CA GLU A 19 -12.51 1.81 2.80
C GLU A 19 -13.39 2.00 4.03
N SER A 20 -13.23 3.13 4.73
CA SER A 20 -13.88 3.35 6.03
C SER A 20 -15.40 3.49 5.95
N ASP A 21 -15.94 3.86 4.79
CA ASP A 21 -17.36 4.11 4.58
C ASP A 21 -18.14 2.81 4.30
N THR A 22 -17.59 1.93 3.46
CA THR A 22 -18.22 0.65 3.08
C THR A 22 -17.70 -0.55 3.88
N GLY A 23 -16.52 -0.43 4.48
CA GLY A 23 -15.80 -1.54 5.08
C GLY A 23 -15.14 -2.47 4.06
N GLU A 24 -15.12 -2.11 2.77
CA GLU A 24 -14.45 -2.92 1.75
C GLU A 24 -12.96 -3.07 2.06
N PHE A 25 -12.49 -4.32 2.05
CA PHE A 25 -11.13 -4.68 2.38
C PHE A 25 -10.42 -5.28 1.18
N ARG A 26 -9.15 -4.90 0.97
CA ARG A 26 -8.28 -5.48 -0.06
C ARG A 26 -6.87 -5.68 0.45
N GLU A 27 -6.27 -6.78 0.02
CA GLU A 27 -4.85 -7.07 0.20
C GLU A 27 -4.18 -7.25 -1.15
N GLN A 28 -2.97 -6.73 -1.26
CA GLN A 28 -2.15 -6.87 -2.46
C GLN A 28 -0.69 -6.98 -2.06
N ARG A 29 0.03 -7.89 -2.71
CA ARG A 29 1.49 -7.99 -2.60
C ARG A 29 2.11 -7.40 -3.86
N LEU A 30 2.99 -6.42 -3.67
CA LEU A 30 3.75 -5.78 -4.71
C LEU A 30 5.13 -6.44 -4.77
N GLN A 31 5.43 -7.24 -5.79
CA GLN A 31 6.64 -8.07 -5.82
C GLN A 31 7.87 -7.39 -6.42
N HIS A 32 7.68 -6.33 -7.18
CA HIS A 32 8.77 -5.63 -7.85
C HIS A 32 8.63 -4.13 -7.68
N ARG A 33 9.76 -3.43 -7.71
CA ARG A 33 9.79 -1.96 -7.57
C ARG A 33 8.91 -1.26 -8.60
N GLU A 34 8.91 -1.72 -9.85
CA GLU A 34 8.11 -1.14 -10.93
C GLU A 34 6.59 -1.27 -10.67
N GLU A 35 6.16 -2.40 -10.10
CA GLU A 35 4.77 -2.63 -9.70
C GLU A 35 4.38 -1.70 -8.55
N ALA A 36 5.26 -1.54 -7.56
CA ALA A 36 5.02 -0.62 -6.46
C ALA A 36 4.97 0.85 -6.92
N GLU A 37 5.91 1.28 -7.77
CA GLU A 37 5.90 2.63 -8.35
C GLU A 37 4.61 2.90 -9.13
N THR A 38 4.17 1.94 -9.95
CA THR A 38 2.90 2.05 -10.69
C THR A 38 1.72 2.14 -9.73
N PHE A 39 1.66 1.27 -8.72
CA PHE A 39 0.61 1.26 -7.71
C PHE A 39 0.46 2.60 -6.99
N TYR A 40 1.56 3.17 -6.48
CA TYR A 40 1.52 4.44 -5.76
C TYR A 40 1.21 5.64 -6.68
N ARG A 41 1.64 5.60 -7.94
CA ARG A 41 1.28 6.63 -8.95
C ARG A 41 -0.22 6.61 -9.26
N GLU A 42 -0.78 5.42 -9.49
CA GLU A 42 -2.21 5.26 -9.71
C GLU A 42 -3.01 5.71 -8.49
N LEU A 43 -2.53 5.41 -7.29
CA LEU A 43 -3.16 5.86 -6.05
C LEU A 43 -3.19 7.39 -5.94
N ALA A 44 -2.09 8.06 -6.28
CA ALA A 44 -2.02 9.52 -6.31
C ALA A 44 -2.94 10.11 -7.40
N ALA A 45 -3.03 9.47 -8.57
CA ALA A 45 -3.86 9.91 -9.68
C ALA A 45 -5.37 9.81 -9.39
N GLN A 46 -5.79 8.82 -8.59
CA GLN A 46 -7.20 8.64 -8.21
C GLN A 46 -7.71 9.76 -7.29
N GLY A 47 -6.85 10.61 -6.73
CA GLY A 47 -7.25 11.75 -5.90
C GLY A 47 -7.99 11.36 -4.61
N ILE A 48 -7.87 10.10 -4.18
CA ILE A 48 -8.57 9.58 -3.02
C ILE A 48 -7.89 10.10 -1.74
N GLU A 49 -8.65 10.79 -0.89
CA GLU A 49 -8.19 11.10 0.46
C GLU A 49 -7.99 9.81 1.25
N GLY A 50 -6.73 9.55 1.63
CA GLY A 50 -6.33 8.35 2.32
C GLY A 50 -5.20 8.58 3.31
N ARG A 51 -5.11 7.68 4.28
CA ARG A 51 -3.99 7.61 5.23
C ARG A 51 -3.19 6.38 4.94
N ILE A 52 -1.87 6.54 4.81
CA ILE A 52 -0.94 5.44 4.58
C ILE A 52 -0.01 5.37 5.78
N GLY A 53 -0.06 4.25 6.50
CA GLY A 53 0.96 3.86 7.47
C GLY A 53 1.94 2.92 6.79
N MET A 54 3.23 3.20 6.91
CA MET A 54 4.29 2.36 6.36
C MET A 54 5.18 1.88 7.49
N GLU A 55 5.30 0.55 7.61
CA GLU A 55 6.23 -0.13 8.49
C GLU A 55 7.32 -0.77 7.61
N ALA A 56 8.58 -0.54 7.96
CA ALA A 56 9.70 -1.25 7.38
C ALA A 56 10.22 -2.20 8.44
N SER A 57 9.90 -3.50 8.31
CA SER A 57 10.55 -4.50 9.14
C SER A 57 12.03 -4.56 8.74
N GLY A 58 12.94 -4.65 9.72
CA GLY A 58 14.40 -4.47 9.56
C GLY A 58 15.14 -5.47 8.65
N HIS A 59 14.47 -6.09 7.69
CA HIS A 59 15.05 -6.93 6.63
C HIS A 59 15.63 -6.12 5.46
N ALA A 60 15.64 -4.78 5.55
CA ALA A 60 16.43 -3.90 4.68
C ALA A 60 17.93 -4.03 5.02
N ARG A 61 18.52 -5.15 4.61
CA ARG A 61 19.96 -5.41 4.67
C ARG A 61 20.65 -4.99 3.37
#